data_AF-A0A550BUZ0-F1
#
_entry.id   AF-A0A550BUZ0-F1
#
_cell.length_a   1.000
_cell.length_b   1.000
_cell.length_c   1.000
_cell.angle_alpha   90.00
_cell.angle_beta   90.00
_cell.angle_gamma   90.00
#
_symmetry.space_group_name_H-M   'P 1'
#
loop_
_entity.id
_entity.type
_entity.pdbx_description
1 polymer ?
#
loop_
_entity_poly.entity_id
_entity_poly.type
_entity_poly.pdbx_seq_one_letter_code
_entity_poly.pdbx_strand_id
1 'polypeptide(L)'
;KIHHALKHTTDEVHRRRPHLRRNFDNSVFPCATFNLGPRAVSLPHRDSLNMACGVCAVHAQGHFDADRGGHLILWDLKLIIRFPAGATLVFPSALIRHSNVAISPNEVRRSFTMFCPGHLSRWVYN
;
A
#
# COMPACT_ATOMS: atom_id res chain seq x y z
N LYS A 1 16.14 -4.47 -7.99
CA LYS A 1 15.75 -5.88 -7.72
C LYS A 1 14.24 -6.02 -7.43
N ILE A 2 13.68 -5.39 -6.39
CA ILE A 2 12.23 -5.50 -6.04
C ILE A 2 11.30 -5.05 -7.18
N HIS A 3 11.57 -3.90 -7.81
CA HIS A 3 10.79 -3.42 -8.96
C HIS A 3 10.65 -4.48 -10.07
N HIS A 4 11.74 -5.15 -10.43
CA HIS A 4 11.73 -6.20 -11.46
C HIS A 4 10.91 -7.42 -11.03
N ALA A 5 10.96 -7.82 -9.76
CA ALA A 5 10.17 -8.95 -9.25
C ALA A 5 8.66 -8.65 -9.29
N LEU A 6 8.26 -7.43 -8.91
CA LEU A 6 6.87 -6.97 -9.01
C LEU A 6 6.43 -6.89 -10.48
N LYS A 7 7.24 -6.26 -11.34
CA LYS A 7 6.95 -6.16 -12.77
C LYS A 7 6.81 -7.54 -13.41
N HIS A 8 7.75 -8.44 -13.17
CA HIS A 8 7.73 -9.80 -13.71
C HIS A 8 6.47 -10.55 -13.28
N THR A 9 6.12 -10.53 -11.99
CA THR A 9 4.91 -11.16 -11.48
C THR A 9 3.66 -10.59 -12.17
N THR A 10 3.54 -9.27 -12.26
CA THR A 10 2.39 -8.61 -12.89
C THR A 10 2.31 -8.89 -14.39
N ASP A 11 3.44 -8.82 -15.11
CA ASP A 11 3.50 -9.11 -16.54
C ASP A 11 3.12 -10.56 -16.82
N GLU A 12 3.62 -11.51 -16.04
CA GLU A 12 3.38 -12.94 -16.24
C GLU A 12 1.92 -13.32 -15.98
N VAL A 13 1.28 -12.71 -14.97
CA VAL A 13 -0.17 -12.84 -14.75
C VAL A 13 -0.95 -12.43 -15.99
N HIS A 14 -0.66 -11.27 -16.57
CA HIS A 14 -1.36 -10.78 -17.74
C HIS A 14 -1.01 -11.56 -19.02
N ARG A 15 0.23 -12.04 -19.16
CA ARG A 15 0.65 -12.89 -20.27
C ARG A 15 -0.10 -14.23 -20.28
N ARG A 16 -0.26 -14.87 -19.12
CA ARG A 16 -0.96 -16.16 -18.98
C ARG A 16 -2.50 -16.02 -18.90
N ARG A 17 -3.00 -14.82 -18.63
CA ARG A 17 -4.44 -14.49 -18.55
C ARG A 17 -4.72 -13.18 -19.31
N PRO A 18 -4.68 -13.19 -20.66
CA PRO A 18 -4.74 -11.98 -21.48
C PRO A 18 -6.08 -11.23 -21.42
N HIS A 19 -7.14 -11.85 -20.89
CA HIS A 19 -8.44 -11.22 -20.67
C HIS A 19 -8.47 -10.34 -19.40
N LEU A 20 -7.47 -10.43 -18.51
CA LEU A 20 -7.38 -9.56 -17.35
C LEU A 20 -6.95 -8.16 -17.76
N ARG A 21 -7.53 -7.15 -17.11
CA ARG A 21 -7.17 -5.76 -17.30
C ARG A 21 -6.33 -5.27 -16.13
N ARG A 22 -5.25 -4.52 -16.42
CA ARG A 22 -4.47 -3.84 -15.39
C ARG A 22 -5.29 -2.74 -14.74
N ASN A 23 -5.07 -2.52 -13.45
CA ASN A 23 -5.61 -1.35 -12.76
C ASN A 23 -5.04 -0.05 -13.36
N PHE A 24 -3.75 -0.04 -13.67
CA PHE A 24 -3.04 1.09 -14.27
C PHE A 24 -1.96 0.58 -15.23
N ASP A 25 -1.91 1.13 -16.44
CA ASP A 25 -0.99 0.66 -17.49
C ASP A 25 0.49 0.89 -17.14
N ASN A 26 0.76 1.92 -16.34
CA ASN A 26 2.09 2.32 -15.89
C ASN A 26 2.43 1.85 -14.45
N SER A 27 1.73 0.84 -13.93
CA SER A 27 2.02 0.28 -12.59
C SER A 27 2.65 -1.11 -12.66
N VAL A 28 3.61 -1.35 -11.75
CA VAL A 28 4.15 -2.69 -11.50
C VAL A 28 3.33 -3.48 -10.48
N PHE A 29 2.37 -2.84 -9.81
CA PHE A 29 1.53 -3.50 -8.83
C PHE A 29 0.30 -4.11 -9.51
N PRO A 30 -0.01 -5.40 -9.26
CA PRO A 30 -1.18 -6.04 -9.83
C PRO A 30 -2.49 -5.65 -9.13
N CYS A 31 -2.42 -5.17 -7.89
CA CYS A 31 -3.59 -4.85 -7.07
C CYS A 31 -3.51 -3.43 -6.48
N ALA A 32 -4.67 -2.84 -6.24
CA ALA A 32 -4.80 -1.56 -5.57
C ALA A 32 -6.09 -1.46 -4.74
N THR A 33 -6.07 -0.65 -3.68
CA THR A 33 -7.22 -0.39 -2.80
C THR A 33 -7.40 1.11 -2.58
N PHE A 34 -8.65 1.57 -2.61
CA PHE A 34 -9.02 2.93 -2.25
C PHE A 34 -9.74 2.94 -0.90
N ASN A 35 -9.13 3.54 0.11
CA ASN A 35 -9.76 3.78 1.41
C ASN A 35 -10.41 5.16 1.39
N LEU A 36 -11.71 5.21 1.09
CA LEU A 36 -12.44 6.42 0.73
C LEU A 36 -12.87 7.33 1.91
N GLY A 37 -12.50 6.98 3.14
CA GLY A 37 -12.67 7.83 4.31
C GLY A 37 -14.10 7.85 4.88
N PRO A 38 -14.56 8.96 5.49
CA PRO A 38 -13.88 10.27 5.56
C PRO A 38 -12.66 10.29 6.48
N ARG A 39 -12.52 9.33 7.39
CA ARG A 39 -11.38 9.24 8.33
C ARG A 39 -10.77 7.85 8.25
N ALA A 40 -10.11 7.55 7.13
CA ALA A 40 -9.47 6.26 6.92
C ALA A 40 -8.39 6.05 7.98
N VAL A 41 -8.68 5.15 8.93
CA VAL A 41 -7.81 4.78 10.04
C VAL A 41 -7.52 3.28 10.01
N SER A 42 -6.35 2.86 10.47
CA SER A 42 -6.00 1.43 10.58
C SER A 42 -5.37 1.12 11.94
N LEU A 43 -5.80 0.04 12.58
CA LEU A 43 -5.11 -0.51 13.75
C LEU A 43 -3.74 -1.12 13.36
N PRO A 44 -2.81 -1.32 14.30
CA PRO A 44 -1.51 -1.93 14.02
C PRO A 44 -1.62 -3.34 13.42
N HIS A 45 -1.21 -3.51 12.16
CA HIS A 45 -1.30 -4.76 11.41
C HIS A 45 -0.08 -4.97 10.51
N ARG A 46 -0.01 -6.15 9.88
CA ARG A 46 0.86 -6.45 8.73
C ARG A 46 -0.02 -6.86 7.58
N ASP A 47 0.39 -6.53 6.36
CA ASP A 47 -0.27 -7.04 5.16
C ASP A 47 0.22 -8.47 4.87
N SER A 48 -0.08 -9.41 5.76
CA SER A 48 0.50 -10.76 5.74
C SER A 48 0.19 -11.57 4.46
N LEU A 49 -0.78 -11.12 3.66
CA LEU A 49 -1.13 -11.73 2.38
C LEU A 49 -0.33 -11.15 1.20
N ASN A 50 0.45 -10.09 1.41
CA ASN A 50 1.34 -9.52 0.39
C ASN A 50 2.61 -10.37 0.23
N MET A 51 3.26 -10.22 -0.90
CA MET A 51 4.56 -10.83 -1.18
C MET A 51 5.57 -10.38 -0.12
N ALA A 52 6.11 -11.34 0.64
CA ALA A 52 7.00 -11.04 1.78
C ALA A 52 8.25 -10.25 1.40
N CYS A 53 8.87 -10.55 0.27
CA CYS A 53 10.02 -9.82 -0.28
C CYS A 53 9.62 -8.63 -1.17
N GLY A 54 8.32 -8.32 -1.27
CA GLY A 54 7.79 -7.20 -2.01
C GLY A 54 7.67 -5.93 -1.16
N VAL A 55 7.09 -4.90 -1.79
CA VAL A 55 6.71 -3.64 -1.14
C VAL A 55 5.26 -3.33 -1.46
N CYS A 56 4.65 -2.45 -0.68
CA CYS A 56 3.44 -1.74 -1.08
C CYS A 56 3.75 -0.25 -1.19
N ALA A 57 2.93 0.46 -1.97
CA ALA A 57 2.88 1.91 -1.98
C ALA A 57 1.60 2.36 -1.29
N VAL A 58 1.71 3.29 -0.34
CA VAL A 58 0.57 3.95 0.30
C VAL A 58 0.65 5.43 -0.01
N HIS A 59 -0.43 5.99 -0.52
CA HIS A 59 -0.58 7.41 -0.83
C HIS A 59 -1.68 8.02 0.03
N ALA A 60 -1.36 9.07 0.79
CA ALA A 60 -2.34 9.79 1.61
C ALA A 60 -3.06 10.86 0.79
N GLN A 61 -4.37 11.00 1.01
CA GLN A 61 -5.21 12.00 0.35
C GLN A 61 -6.17 12.64 1.36
N GLY A 62 -6.78 13.75 0.96
CA GLY A 62 -7.76 14.49 1.75
C GLY A 62 -7.22 15.84 2.24
N HIS A 63 -7.89 16.41 3.23
CA HIS A 63 -7.58 17.68 3.85
C HIS A 63 -7.57 17.50 5.37
N PHE A 64 -6.38 17.48 5.94
CA PHE A 64 -6.12 17.29 7.37
C PHE A 64 -4.78 17.91 7.75
N ASP A 65 -4.63 18.29 9.02
CA ASP A 65 -3.40 18.76 9.60
C ASP A 65 -2.48 17.57 9.93
N ALA A 66 -1.43 17.41 9.12
CA ALA A 66 -0.47 16.32 9.24
C ALA A 66 0.46 16.46 10.46
N ASP A 67 0.50 17.62 11.11
CA ASP A 67 1.25 17.82 12.36
C ASP A 67 0.42 17.39 13.58
N ARG A 68 -0.90 17.23 13.43
CA ARG A 68 -1.83 16.88 14.52
C ARG A 68 -2.41 15.47 14.42
N GLY A 69 -2.47 14.88 13.24
CA GLY A 69 -3.09 13.57 13.02
C GLY A 69 -2.66 12.91 11.71
N GLY A 70 -3.21 11.72 11.43
CA GLY A 70 -2.98 11.04 10.15
C GLY A 70 -1.58 10.46 9.92
N HIS A 71 -0.69 10.58 10.92
CA HIS A 71 0.66 10.02 10.96
C HIS A 71 0.68 8.54 10.58
N LEU A 72 1.75 8.11 9.91
CA LEU A 72 2.02 6.69 9.63
C LEU A 72 3.03 6.18 10.67
N ILE A 73 2.70 5.09 11.34
CA ILE A 73 3.56 4.46 12.35
C ILE A 73 4.14 3.19 11.76
N LEU A 74 5.46 3.05 11.80
CA LEU A 74 6.21 1.82 11.50
C LEU A 74 6.73 1.25 12.82
N TRP A 75 5.95 0.37 13.44
CA TRP A 75 6.13 -0.07 14.83
C TRP A 75 7.46 -0.78 15.05
N ASP A 76 7.82 -1.70 14.16
CA ASP A 76 9.05 -2.50 14.28
C ASP A 76 10.30 -1.62 14.15
N LEU A 77 10.18 -0.47 13.47
CA LEU A 77 11.25 0.52 13.30
C LEU A 77 11.23 1.61 14.37
N LYS A 78 10.26 1.60 15.29
CA LYS A 78 10.03 2.65 16.30
C LYS A 78 9.94 4.06 15.67
N LEU A 79 9.33 4.16 14.49
CA LEU A 79 9.27 5.40 13.71
C LEU A 79 7.81 5.89 13.59
N ILE A 80 7.62 7.17 13.89
CA ILE A 80 6.39 7.91 13.59
C ILE A 80 6.72 8.88 12.45
N ILE A 81 6.02 8.75 11.34
CA ILE A 81 6.23 9.54 10.14
C ILE A 81 5.09 10.54 10.02
N ARG A 82 5.44 11.83 9.98
CA ARG A 82 4.54 12.88 9.51
C ARG A 82 4.17 12.58 8.06
N PHE A 83 2.89 12.31 7.81
CA PHE A 83 2.44 11.77 6.52
C PHE A 83 1.33 12.63 5.91
N PRO A 84 1.68 13.76 5.26
CA PRO A 84 0.71 14.72 4.76
C PRO A 84 -0.06 14.21 3.54
N ALA A 85 -1.21 14.83 3.28
CA ALA A 85 -1.94 14.61 2.03
C ALA A 85 -1.03 14.91 0.82
N GLY A 86 -1.07 14.03 -0.18
CA GLY A 86 -0.18 14.06 -1.34
C GLY A 86 1.12 13.26 -1.18
N ALA A 87 1.49 12.85 0.04
CA ALA A 87 2.67 12.03 0.26
C ALA A 87 2.43 10.56 -0.11
N THR A 88 3.50 9.91 -0.59
CA THR A 88 3.54 8.48 -0.86
C THR A 88 4.71 7.85 -0.13
N LEU A 89 4.49 6.74 0.56
CA LEU A 89 5.55 5.90 1.11
C LEU A 89 5.53 4.52 0.46
N VAL A 90 6.71 4.01 0.11
CA VAL A 90 6.91 2.64 -0.37
C VAL A 90 7.68 1.84 0.69
N PHE A 91 7.11 0.75 1.20
CA PHE A 91 7.72 -0.03 2.28
C PHE A 91 7.27 -1.50 2.26
N PRO A 92 8.02 -2.43 2.90
CA PRO A 92 7.65 -3.85 2.94
C PRO A 92 6.54 -4.11 3.97
N SER A 93 5.30 -3.84 3.59
CA SER A 93 4.13 -3.90 4.49
C SER A 93 3.77 -5.28 5.02
N ALA A 94 4.22 -6.34 4.34
CA ALA A 94 4.12 -7.71 4.82
C ALA A 94 5.06 -7.99 6.01
N LEU A 95 6.19 -7.28 6.08
CA LEU A 95 7.22 -7.49 7.11
C LEU A 95 7.08 -6.52 8.27
N ILE A 96 6.77 -5.25 7.98
CA ILE A 96 6.74 -4.18 8.99
C ILE A 96 5.31 -4.03 9.51
N ARG A 97 5.15 -4.19 10.84
CA ARG A 97 3.90 -3.83 11.52
C ARG A 97 3.68 -2.33 11.42
N HIS A 98 2.53 -1.92 10.91
CA HIS A 98 2.23 -0.52 10.65
C HIS A 98 0.77 -0.16 10.94
N SER A 99 0.52 1.14 11.11
CA SER A 99 -0.81 1.73 11.28
C SER A 99 -0.79 3.20 10.90
N ASN A 100 -1.95 3.83 10.78
CA ASN A 100 -2.06 5.27 10.77
C ASN A 100 -2.92 5.76 11.94
N VAL A 101 -2.71 7.00 12.34
CA VAL A 101 -3.43 7.62 13.46
C VAL A 101 -4.68 8.32 12.96
N ALA A 102 -5.70 8.40 13.82
CA ALA A 102 -6.88 9.20 13.56
C ALA A 102 -6.53 10.68 13.28
N ILE A 103 -7.46 11.35 12.63
CA ILE A 103 -7.48 12.80 12.38
C ILE A 103 -8.65 13.42 13.15
N SER A 104 -8.74 14.76 13.17
CA SER A 104 -9.86 15.47 13.81
C SER A 104 -11.21 15.08 13.18
N PRO A 105 -12.33 15.10 13.94
CA PRO A 105 -13.65 14.77 13.40
C PRO A 105 -14.08 15.60 12.19
N ASN A 106 -13.61 16.85 12.10
CA ASN A 106 -13.94 17.81 11.03
C ASN A 106 -12.98 17.73 9.83
N GLU A 107 -12.00 16.84 9.86
CA GLU A 107 -11.03 16.64 8.79
C GLU A 107 -11.38 15.44 7.91
N VAL A 108 -10.75 15.37 6.73
CA VAL A 108 -10.91 14.26 5.80
C VAL A 108 -9.56 13.66 5.46
N ARG A 109 -9.42 12.35 5.69
CA ARG A 109 -8.28 11.54 5.27
C ARG A 109 -8.77 10.30 4.52
N ARG A 110 -8.22 10.13 3.33
CA ARG A 110 -8.38 8.98 2.45
C ARG A 110 -7.00 8.40 2.15
N SER A 111 -6.95 7.20 1.60
CA SER A 111 -5.71 6.69 1.06
C SER A 111 -5.92 5.82 -0.16
N PHE A 112 -4.89 5.77 -1.00
CA PHE A 112 -4.78 4.87 -2.14
C PHE A 112 -3.57 3.98 -1.91
N THR A 113 -3.75 2.66 -1.99
CA THR A 113 -2.66 1.70 -1.79
C THR A 113 -2.49 0.83 -3.02
N MET A 114 -1.25 0.45 -3.31
CA MET A 114 -0.91 -0.48 -4.38
C MET A 114 0.03 -1.55 -3.83
N PHE A 115 -0.23 -2.82 -4.18
CA PHE A 115 0.46 -3.95 -3.58
C PHE A 115 0.45 -5.17 -4.50
N CYS A 116 1.31 -6.14 -4.19
CA CYS A 116 1.33 -7.45 -4.83
C CYS A 116 1.02 -8.54 -3.80
N PRO A 117 -0.11 -9.23 -3.93
CA PRO A 117 -0.40 -10.41 -3.12
C PRO A 117 0.64 -11.52 -3.33
N GLY A 118 1.04 -12.18 -2.24
CA GLY A 118 2.00 -13.29 -2.29
C GLY A 118 1.48 -14.49 -3.08
N HIS A 119 0.16 -14.69 -3.12
CA HIS A 119 -0.45 -15.77 -3.89
C HIS A 119 -0.28 -15.61 -5.41
N LEU A 120 -0.23 -14.37 -5.93
CA LEU A 120 0.06 -14.12 -7.34
C LEU A 120 1.51 -14.48 -7.68
N SER A 121 2.45 -14.09 -6.81
CA SER A 121 3.85 -14.51 -6.92
C SER A 121 3.94 -16.04 -6.92
N ARG A 122 3.27 -16.71 -5.97
CA ARG A 122 3.27 -18.19 -5.90
C ARG A 122 2.76 -18.82 -7.19
N TRP A 123 1.69 -18.30 -7.77
CA TRP A 123 1.11 -18.83 -9.02
C TRP A 123 2.00 -18.60 -10.26
N VAL A 124 2.82 -17.56 -10.26
CA VAL A 124 3.77 -17.28 -11.34
C VAL A 124 4.96 -18.24 -11.31
N TYR A 125 5.51 -18.48 -10.11
CA TYR A 125 6.78 -19.20 -9.92
C TYR A 125 6.62 -20.70 -9.62
N ASN A 126 5.42 -21.18 -9.26
CA ASN A 126 5.11 -22.59 -9.01
C ASN A 126 4.02 -23.08 -9.98
#